data_AF-A0A9Q4I0C9-F1
#
_entry.id   AF-A0A9Q4I0C9-F1
#
_cell.length_a   1.000
_cell.length_b   1.000
_cell.length_c   1.000
_cell.angle_alpha   90.00
_cell.angle_beta   90.00
_cell.angle_gamma   90.00
#
_symmetry.space_group_name_H-M   'P 1'
#
loop_
_entity.id
_entity.type
_entity.pdbx_description
1 polymer ?
#
loop_
_entity_poly.entity_id
_entity_poly.type
_entity_poly.pdbx_seq_one_letter_code
_entity_poly.pdbx_strand_id
1 'polypeptide(L)'
;MGRTKRLKELTIKDNFMFGAVMMDEDNCKGLLERVLEIPIDRVDVSKEKSIVYHPEYKGVRLDVYAKDEKQTRYNVEMQVERKPALGKRSRYYQSQMDMEMLLTGEDYTELPNTYVIFICDFDPFGKD
;
A
#
# COMPACT_ATOMS: atom_id res chain seq x y z
N MET A 1 11.68 11.41 -19.82
CA MET A 1 12.18 10.01 -19.89
C MET A 1 13.14 9.79 -18.74
N GLY A 2 12.83 8.84 -17.84
CA GLY A 2 13.69 8.54 -16.70
C GLY A 2 15.04 7.98 -17.14
N ARG A 3 16.11 8.38 -16.46
CA ARG A 3 17.46 7.86 -16.69
C ARG A 3 17.49 6.37 -16.33
N THR A 4 17.91 5.51 -17.26
CA THR A 4 18.11 4.08 -16.96
C THR A 4 19.21 3.94 -15.93
N LYS A 5 18.86 3.46 -14.74
CA LYS A 5 19.79 3.11 -13.67
C LYS A 5 20.25 1.66 -13.82
N ARG A 6 21.49 1.37 -13.47
CA ARG A 6 21.97 -0.02 -13.34
C ARG A 6 21.44 -0.62 -12.04
N LEU A 7 21.31 -1.95 -11.97
CA LEU A 7 20.83 -2.65 -10.76
C LEU A 7 21.58 -2.23 -9.48
N LYS A 8 22.91 -2.10 -9.56
CA LYS A 8 23.77 -1.65 -8.45
C LYS A 8 23.55 -0.20 -7.98
N GLU A 9 22.82 0.59 -8.75
CA GLU A 9 22.48 1.98 -8.45
C GLU A 9 21.06 2.10 -7.89
N LEU A 10 20.30 1.01 -7.87
CA LEU A 10 18.96 0.98 -7.29
C LEU A 10 19.05 0.97 -5.77
N THR A 11 18.12 1.69 -5.16
CA THR A 11 17.93 1.77 -3.71
C THR A 11 16.50 1.35 -3.40
N ILE A 12 16.16 1.23 -2.10
CA ILE A 12 14.78 0.92 -1.69
C ILE A 12 13.76 1.97 -2.15
N LYS A 13 14.20 3.18 -2.51
CA LYS A 13 13.36 4.26 -3.03
C LYS A 13 12.88 4.03 -4.46
N ASP A 14 13.53 3.14 -5.20
CA ASP A 14 13.15 2.81 -6.57
C ASP A 14 11.99 1.78 -6.56
N ASN A 15 10.86 2.08 -7.21
CA ASN A 15 9.64 1.24 -7.17
C ASN A 15 9.90 -0.25 -7.46
N PHE A 16 10.75 -0.55 -8.43
CA PHE A 16 11.14 -1.92 -8.73
C PHE A 16 11.78 -2.60 -7.52
N MET A 17 12.71 -1.91 -6.86
CA MET A 17 13.42 -2.48 -5.72
C MET A 17 12.54 -2.56 -4.49
N PHE A 18 11.74 -1.54 -4.22
CA PHE A 18 10.74 -1.55 -3.17
C PHE A 18 9.81 -2.76 -3.30
N GLY A 19 9.18 -2.92 -4.47
CA GLY A 19 8.29 -4.04 -4.73
C GLY A 19 9.00 -5.39 -4.60
N ALA A 20 10.21 -5.53 -5.15
CA ALA A 20 10.96 -6.79 -5.07
C ALA A 20 11.36 -7.16 -3.62
N VAL A 21 11.75 -6.20 -2.79
CA VAL A 21 12.08 -6.44 -1.37
C VAL A 21 10.83 -6.78 -0.57
N MET A 22 9.72 -6.08 -0.83
CA MET A 22 8.48 -6.27 -0.09
C MET A 22 7.70 -7.53 -0.49
N MET A 23 8.00 -8.13 -1.65
CA MET A 23 7.46 -9.45 -2.03
C MET A 23 7.93 -10.58 -1.11
N ASP A 24 9.00 -10.38 -0.35
CA ASP A 24 9.38 -11.26 0.74
C ASP A 24 8.46 -10.99 1.95
N GLU A 25 7.71 -12.01 2.35
CA GLU A 25 6.66 -11.89 3.37
C GLU A 25 7.21 -11.47 4.73
N ASP A 26 8.42 -11.93 5.10
CA ASP A 26 9.05 -11.58 6.37
C ASP A 26 9.48 -10.12 6.40
N ASN A 27 9.98 -9.59 5.28
CA ASN A 27 10.28 -8.16 5.15
C ASN A 27 9.01 -7.31 5.27
N CYS A 28 7.94 -7.69 4.56
CA CYS A 28 6.67 -6.96 4.59
C CYS A 28 6.05 -6.98 5.98
N LYS A 29 5.95 -8.17 6.60
CA LYS A 29 5.51 -8.35 7.98
C LYS A 29 6.33 -7.49 8.93
N GLY A 30 7.65 -7.60 8.88
CA GLY A 30 8.55 -6.88 9.79
C GLY A 30 8.44 -5.35 9.67
N LEU A 31 8.11 -4.82 8.48
CA LEU A 31 7.77 -3.42 8.29
C LEU A 31 6.42 -3.08 8.94
N LEU A 32 5.38 -3.85 8.66
CA LEU A 32 4.02 -3.61 9.16
C LEU A 32 3.99 -3.63 10.68
N GLU A 33 4.61 -4.63 11.32
CA GLU A 33 4.70 -4.73 12.78
C GLU A 33 5.41 -3.53 13.41
N ARG A 34 6.44 -2.99 12.75
CA ARG A 34 7.19 -1.81 13.24
C ARG A 34 6.42 -0.51 13.10
N VAL A 35 5.71 -0.32 11.99
CA VAL A 35 4.98 0.93 11.72
C VAL A 35 3.68 1.00 12.53
N LEU A 36 3.01 -0.14 12.71
CA LEU A 36 1.71 -0.21 13.36
C LEU A 36 1.78 -0.63 14.84
N GLU A 37 2.93 -1.14 15.29
CA GLU A 37 3.12 -1.66 16.65
C GLU A 37 2.12 -2.77 17.03
N ILE A 38 1.76 -3.60 16.05
CA ILE A 38 0.87 -4.76 16.23
C ILE A 38 1.61 -6.05 15.89
N PRO A 39 1.33 -7.16 16.60
CA PRO A 39 1.84 -8.47 16.21
C PRO A 39 1.05 -9.02 15.01
N ILE A 40 1.77 -9.58 14.04
CA ILE A 40 1.21 -10.21 12.84
C ILE A 40 1.78 -11.63 12.72
N ASP A 41 0.93 -12.64 12.51
CA ASP A 41 1.43 -14.02 12.39
C ASP A 41 2.07 -14.25 11.02
N ARG A 42 1.31 -13.94 9.96
CA ARG A 42 1.76 -14.09 8.56
C ARG A 42 1.12 -13.04 7.66
N VAL A 43 1.72 -12.80 6.50
CA VAL A 43 1.14 -11.95 5.47
C VAL A 43 1.24 -12.59 4.10
N ASP A 44 0.16 -12.52 3.32
CA ASP A 44 0.19 -12.81 1.89
C ASP A 44 0.44 -11.50 1.14
N VAL A 45 1.50 -11.42 0.32
CA VAL A 45 1.91 -10.19 -0.36
C VAL A 45 1.73 -10.25 -1.88
N SER A 46 1.22 -9.16 -2.44
CA SER A 46 1.11 -8.92 -3.89
C SER A 46 1.68 -7.56 -4.25
N LYS A 47 2.55 -7.51 -5.26
CA LYS A 47 3.00 -6.25 -5.89
C LYS A 47 2.00 -5.75 -6.92
N GLU A 48 1.95 -4.42 -7.11
CA GLU A 48 1.21 -3.74 -8.18
C GLU A 48 -0.26 -4.18 -8.35
N LYS A 49 -0.99 -4.32 -7.24
CA LYS A 49 -2.40 -4.74 -7.28
C LYS A 49 -3.26 -3.64 -7.90
N SER A 50 -3.88 -3.95 -9.05
CA SER A 50 -4.81 -3.03 -9.73
C SER A 50 -6.24 -3.31 -9.31
N ILE A 51 -6.97 -2.26 -8.93
CA ILE A 51 -8.37 -2.32 -8.51
C ILE A 51 -9.18 -1.38 -9.41
N VAL A 52 -10.15 -1.94 -10.13
CA VAL A 52 -11.04 -1.22 -11.05
C VAL A 52 -12.44 -1.81 -10.95
N TYR A 53 -13.39 -1.07 -10.38
CA TYR A 53 -14.79 -1.53 -10.25
C TYR A 53 -15.70 -1.11 -11.39
N HIS A 54 -15.51 0.10 -11.91
CA HIS A 54 -16.36 0.64 -12.96
C HIS A 54 -15.52 1.47 -13.94
N PRO A 55 -15.70 1.32 -15.27
CA PRO A 55 -14.92 2.04 -16.27
C PRO A 55 -15.01 3.57 -16.18
N GLU A 56 -16.13 4.09 -15.65
CA GLU A 56 -16.32 5.53 -15.46
C GLU A 56 -15.63 6.10 -14.21
N TYR A 57 -15.20 5.23 -13.30
CA TYR A 57 -14.52 5.63 -12.07
C TYR A 57 -13.01 5.40 -12.15
N LYS A 58 -12.28 6.19 -11.38
CA LYS A 58 -10.82 6.12 -11.36
C LYS A 58 -10.37 4.84 -10.64
N GLY A 59 -9.71 3.94 -11.37
CA GLY A 59 -9.03 2.80 -10.75
C GLY A 59 -7.81 3.23 -9.91
N VAL A 60 -7.33 2.31 -9.07
CA VAL A 60 -6.09 2.47 -8.31
C VAL A 60 -5.14 1.33 -8.61
N ARG A 61 -3.84 1.60 -8.52
CA ARG A 61 -2.78 0.59 -8.56
C ARG A 61 -1.94 0.76 -7.32
N LEU A 62 -2.02 -0.24 -6.45
CA LEU A 62 -1.38 -0.28 -5.14
C LEU A 62 0.02 -0.84 -5.31
N ASP A 63 1.04 -0.16 -4.77
CA ASP A 63 2.43 -0.58 -4.96
C ASP A 63 2.71 -1.94 -4.30
N VAL A 64 2.37 -2.08 -3.02
CA VAL A 64 2.45 -3.33 -2.25
C VAL A 64 1.15 -3.52 -1.49
N TYR A 65 0.42 -4.58 -1.83
CA TYR A 65 -0.79 -5.00 -1.12
C TYR A 65 -0.47 -6.23 -0.29
N ALA A 66 -0.82 -6.21 0.99
CA ALA A 66 -0.65 -7.34 1.90
C ALA A 66 -1.95 -7.65 2.64
N LYS A 67 -2.06 -8.90 3.08
CA LYS A 67 -3.20 -9.42 3.83
C LYS A 67 -2.70 -10.30 4.97
N ASP A 68 -3.16 -10.04 6.19
CA ASP A 68 -2.80 -10.87 7.35
C ASP A 68 -3.76 -12.06 7.59
N GLU A 69 -3.47 -12.84 8.63
CA GLU A 69 -4.31 -13.95 9.07
C GLU A 69 -5.72 -13.55 9.52
N LYS A 70 -5.90 -12.30 9.98
CA LYS A 70 -7.17 -11.74 10.46
C LYS A 70 -7.97 -11.06 9.35
N GLN A 71 -7.54 -11.19 8.10
CA GLN A 71 -8.12 -10.50 6.96
C GLN A 71 -7.92 -8.97 6.97
N THR A 72 -7.08 -8.42 7.83
CA THR A 72 -6.63 -7.03 7.72
C THR A 72 -5.94 -6.82 6.38
N ARG A 73 -6.21 -5.71 5.70
CA ARG A 73 -5.54 -5.33 4.44
C ARG A 73 -4.62 -4.15 4.63
N TYR A 74 -3.49 -4.22 3.96
CA TYR A 74 -2.47 -3.18 3.99
C TYR A 74 -2.13 -2.78 2.57
N ASN A 75 -2.09 -1.47 2.32
CA ASN A 75 -1.40 -0.91 1.18
C ASN A 75 -0.16 -0.18 1.68
N VAL A 76 1.02 -0.52 1.16
CA VAL A 76 2.28 0.18 1.45
C VAL A 76 2.80 0.85 0.19
N GLU A 77 2.95 2.16 0.25
CA GLU A 77 3.31 3.02 -0.88
C GLU A 77 4.63 3.73 -0.60
N MET A 78 5.61 3.57 -1.50
CA MET A 78 6.85 4.34 -1.45
C MET A 78 6.65 5.67 -2.19
N GLN A 79 6.71 6.78 -1.45
CA GLN A 79 6.46 8.12 -1.99
C GLN A 79 7.73 8.96 -1.89
N VAL A 80 8.53 8.95 -2.96
CA VAL A 80 9.81 9.70 -3.06
C VAL A 80 9.67 11.13 -3.55
N GLU A 81 8.52 11.44 -4.15
CA GLU A 81 8.22 12.77 -4.68
C GLU A 81 7.03 13.36 -3.93
N ARG A 82 7.08 14.66 -3.63
CA ARG A 82 5.95 15.35 -3.03
C ARG A 82 4.81 15.50 -4.04
N LYS A 83 3.84 14.59 -3.96
CA LYS A 83 2.60 14.67 -4.72
C LYS A 83 1.53 15.42 -3.92
N PRO A 84 0.75 16.32 -4.54
CA PRO A 84 -0.29 17.06 -3.84
C PRO A 84 -1.39 16.12 -3.33
N ALA A 85 -2.11 16.60 -2.31
CA ALA A 85 -3.33 15.98 -1.79
C ALA A 85 -3.16 14.52 -1.31
N LEU A 86 -2.04 14.21 -0.64
CA LEU A 86 -1.75 12.87 -0.08
C LEU A 86 -2.93 12.31 0.72
N GLY A 87 -3.54 13.09 1.62
CA GLY A 87 -4.71 12.64 2.39
C GLY A 87 -5.92 12.26 1.54
N LYS A 88 -6.20 12.99 0.45
CA LYS A 88 -7.29 12.64 -0.48
C LYS A 88 -6.98 11.34 -1.23
N ARG A 89 -5.72 11.12 -1.62
CA ARG A 89 -5.27 9.87 -2.25
C ARG A 89 -5.39 8.70 -1.29
N SER A 90 -4.92 8.86 -0.05
CA SER A 90 -5.00 7.83 1.00
C SER A 90 -6.44 7.38 1.20
N ARG A 91 -7.36 8.33 1.41
CA ARG A 91 -8.79 8.03 1.56
C ARG A 91 -9.38 7.31 0.33
N TYR A 92 -8.96 7.72 -0.87
CA TYR A 92 -9.44 7.08 -2.10
C TYR A 92 -8.93 5.64 -2.21
N TYR A 93 -7.66 5.38 -1.92
CA TYR A 93 -7.10 4.03 -1.92
C TYR A 93 -7.81 3.13 -0.92
N GLN A 94 -8.01 3.61 0.31
CA GLN A 94 -8.78 2.91 1.33
C GLN A 94 -10.19 2.57 0.83
N SER A 95 -10.93 3.54 0.28
CA SER A 95 -12.28 3.29 -0.23
C SER A 95 -12.33 2.23 -1.34
N GLN A 96 -11.32 2.17 -2.21
CA GLN A 96 -11.25 1.15 -3.27
C GLN A 96 -10.95 -0.23 -2.70
N MET A 97 -10.19 -0.32 -1.61
CA MET A 97 -9.96 -1.60 -0.93
C MET A 97 -11.21 -2.05 -0.18
N ASP A 98 -11.90 -1.14 0.53
CA ASP A 98 -13.14 -1.46 1.25
C ASP A 98 -14.24 -1.97 0.30
N MET A 99 -14.37 -1.36 -0.88
CA MET A 99 -15.27 -1.83 -1.95
C MET A 99 -14.96 -3.26 -2.45
N GLU A 100 -13.73 -3.75 -2.27
CA GLU A 100 -13.35 -5.12 -2.68
C GLU A 100 -13.87 -6.16 -1.69
N MET A 101 -14.04 -5.73 -0.45
CA MET A 101 -14.20 -6.60 0.70
C MET A 101 -15.61 -6.68 1.21
N LEU A 102 -16.47 -5.72 0.84
CA LEU A 102 -17.86 -5.69 1.26
C LEU A 102 -18.79 -5.80 0.05
N LEU A 103 -19.41 -6.96 -0.08
CA LEU A 103 -20.36 -7.28 -1.14
C LEU A 103 -21.78 -6.81 -0.80
N THR A 104 -22.61 -6.72 -1.85
CA THR A 104 -24.02 -6.38 -1.68
C THR A 104 -24.71 -7.36 -0.73
N GLY A 105 -25.30 -6.82 0.34
CA GLY A 105 -26.05 -7.59 1.34
C GLY A 105 -25.26 -7.96 2.58
N GLU A 106 -23.96 -7.67 2.64
CA GLU A 106 -23.13 -7.85 3.84
C GLU A 106 -23.30 -6.68 4.82
N ASP A 107 -23.11 -6.96 6.12
CA ASP A 107 -23.16 -5.94 7.17
C ASP A 107 -21.82 -5.20 7.23
N TYR A 108 -21.87 -3.89 7.50
CA TYR A 108 -20.67 -3.07 7.66
C TYR A 108 -19.75 -3.56 8.79
N THR A 109 -20.26 -4.33 9.77
CA THR A 109 -19.44 -4.96 10.81
C THR A 109 -18.50 -6.04 10.28
N GLU A 110 -18.77 -6.60 9.10
CA GLU A 110 -17.93 -7.61 8.46
C GLU A 110 -16.72 -7.00 7.73
N LEU A 111 -16.68 -5.67 7.57
CA LEU A 111 -15.57 -5.00 6.90
C LEU A 111 -14.30 -5.13 7.75
N PRO A 112 -13.23 -5.78 7.24
CA PRO A 112 -12.01 -5.96 8.02
C PRO A 112 -11.25 -4.64 8.14
N ASN A 113 -10.29 -4.60 9.06
CA ASN A 113 -9.41 -3.45 9.21
C ASN A 113 -8.59 -3.19 7.93
N THR A 114 -8.39 -1.91 7.64
CA THR A 114 -7.70 -1.46 6.43
C THR A 114 -6.69 -0.37 6.75
N TYR A 115 -5.45 -0.53 6.29
CA TYR A 115 -4.38 0.46 6.46
C TYR A 115 -3.81 0.90 5.11
N VAL A 116 -3.60 2.21 4.94
CA VAL A 116 -2.84 2.79 3.83
C VAL A 116 -1.63 3.52 4.41
N ILE A 117 -0.44 2.99 4.13
CA ILE A 117 0.83 3.41 4.72
C ILE A 117 1.68 4.04 3.63
N PHE A 118 1.97 5.33 3.77
CA PHE A 118 2.92 6.02 2.90
C PHE A 118 4.28 6.13 3.60
N ILE A 119 5.31 5.58 2.96
CA ILE A 119 6.70 5.79 3.36
C ILE A 119 7.22 6.96 2.52
N CYS A 120 7.44 8.10 3.16
CA CYS A 120 7.91 9.32 2.52
C CYS A 120 9.38 9.58 2.89
N ASP A 121 10.19 10.00 1.93
CA ASP A 121 11.55 10.50 2.18
C ASP A 121 11.62 12.03 2.32
N PHE A 122 10.45 12.65 2.44
CA PHE A 122 10.19 14.06 2.71
C PHE A 122 9.09 14.16 3.78
N ASP A 123 8.99 15.30 4.44
CA ASP A 123 7.88 15.55 5.37
C ASP A 123 6.57 15.80 4.58
N PRO A 124 5.57 14.89 4.68
CA PRO A 124 4.31 15.02 3.95
C PRO A 124 3.39 16.11 4.51
N PHE A 125 3.64 16.60 5.73
CA PHE A 125 2.82 17.58 6.42
C PHE A 125 3.41 19.00 6.36
N GLY A 126 4.70 19.14 6.04
CA GLY A 126 5.37 20.45 5.93
C GLY A 126 5.46 21.19 7.27
N LYS A 127 5.70 20.44 8.33
CA LYS A 127 5.94 20.87 9.70
C LYS A 127 7.42 21.05 10.03
N ASP A 128 8.32 20.51 9.21
CA ASP A 128 9.78 20.69 9.30
C ASP A 128 10.28 21.93 8.55
#